data_AF-A0A6V8KMP5-F1
#
_entry.id   AF-A0A6V8KMP5-F1
#
_cell.length_a   1.000
_cell.length_b   1.000
_cell.length_c   1.000
_cell.angle_alpha   90.00
_cell.angle_beta   90.00
_cell.angle_gamma   90.00
#
_symmetry.space_group_name_H-M   'P 1'
#
loop_
_entity.id
_entity.type
_entity.pdbx_description
1 polymer ?
#
loop_
_entity_poly.entity_id
_entity_poly.type
_entity_poly.pdbx_seq_one_letter_code
_entity_poly.pdbx_strand_id
1 'polypeptide(L)'
;MLDLMTADDDPRLPRPVPLSGSARQPARVEVFGYPTSDHTAAGVWRDFEVAGVVDGEQYQLNWNGAGSLPGHSGGPVVDAKSGRLVGLLTAGSQAGRFDRYLPLTTLLSRGVLARLPWLMEGDDAQGHFTRRSRGHRGQTSGSSVFTGRWAARERIHDWLVADQAPGDVLVITGQPGAGKSAVLARVGLDLSEELSGSRGLLFHARQATAADFRTAVADLTGAADDSGPGQLLAGVDDAARGQVGDRRCVIIVDGLDEVPDAKDRRQIASQLTQLARRPWVRAAVATRWMATDPFAPASLLREFGITSARARHLVFLDAPEYFAPTDLAEYTSRLLAQEGVKYPPPSNRAWRRYRSDHHLRERLAAVVAQRAGSNFLVAALSASRLAEAYRVRDPRDADFDPAKLAASIGSALEAFLDGHGNGALLRGALTSLAYAPAAGYTDHAWQAAAAALGYPSTSSPWTGSDEATSPTTCYKPQPTRPASSPACSTKPSSTNS
;
A
#
# COMPACT_ATOMS: atom_id res chain seq x y z
N MET A 1 18.81 -24.75 -16.65
CA MET A 1 17.39 -24.38 -16.54
C MET A 1 16.86 -25.01 -15.26
N LEU A 2 17.15 -24.37 -14.11
CA LEU A 2 16.62 -24.77 -12.82
C LEU A 2 15.32 -23.99 -12.64
N ASP A 3 14.20 -24.60 -13.02
CA ASP A 3 12.91 -24.20 -12.52
C ASP A 3 12.93 -24.46 -11.00
N LEU A 4 13.15 -23.41 -10.23
CA LEU A 4 12.84 -23.41 -8.80
C LEU A 4 11.31 -23.55 -8.71
N MET A 5 10.85 -24.80 -8.73
CA MET A 5 9.48 -25.17 -8.43
C MET A 5 9.07 -24.47 -7.15
N THR A 6 7.96 -23.74 -7.20
CA THR A 6 7.29 -23.13 -6.05
C THR A 6 6.86 -24.21 -5.06
N ALA A 7 7.78 -24.58 -4.16
CA ALA A 7 7.54 -25.39 -2.97
C ALA A 7 6.87 -24.56 -1.87
N ASP A 8 5.86 -23.75 -2.23
CA ASP A 8 5.44 -22.62 -1.41
C ASP A 8 4.53 -23.00 -0.22
N ASP A 9 4.21 -24.29 -0.03
CA ASP A 9 3.27 -24.71 1.02
C ASP A 9 3.57 -26.09 1.68
N ASP A 10 4.74 -26.72 1.49
CA ASP A 10 5.12 -27.87 2.34
C ASP A 10 5.78 -27.35 3.63
N PRO A 11 5.12 -27.42 4.80
CA PRO A 11 5.68 -26.93 6.06
C PRO A 11 6.93 -27.69 6.52
N ARG A 12 7.28 -28.80 5.86
CA ARG A 12 8.48 -29.60 6.13
C ARG A 12 9.70 -29.16 5.35
N LEU A 13 9.53 -28.33 4.31
CA LEU A 13 10.64 -27.77 3.55
C LEU A 13 10.98 -26.36 4.06
N PRO A 14 12.27 -26.00 4.13
CA PRO A 14 12.66 -24.63 4.47
C PRO A 14 12.11 -23.67 3.41
N ARG A 15 11.56 -22.54 3.87
CA ARG A 15 11.07 -21.49 2.95
C ARG A 15 12.25 -20.95 2.14
N PRO A 16 12.11 -20.81 0.81
CA PRO A 16 13.15 -20.18 -0.01
C PRO A 16 13.48 -18.77 0.49
N VAL A 17 14.76 -18.42 0.48
CA VAL A 17 15.19 -17.05 0.80
C VAL A 17 14.79 -16.13 -0.36
N PRO A 18 14.05 -15.04 -0.10
CA PRO A 18 13.62 -14.13 -1.17
C PRO A 18 14.83 -13.40 -1.77
N LEU A 19 14.84 -13.26 -3.09
CA LEU A 19 15.85 -12.46 -3.79
C LEU A 19 15.63 -10.96 -3.51
N SER A 20 16.73 -10.22 -3.42
CA SER A 20 16.69 -8.76 -3.43
C SER A 20 16.46 -8.24 -4.85
N GLY A 21 15.61 -7.21 -4.97
CA GLY A 21 15.47 -6.43 -6.20
C GLY A 21 16.43 -5.23 -6.26
N SER A 22 17.20 -4.99 -5.20
CA SER A 22 18.13 -3.87 -5.11
C SER A 22 19.36 -4.11 -5.99
N ALA A 23 19.74 -3.09 -6.75
CA ALA A 23 21.04 -3.01 -7.42
C ALA A 23 22.12 -2.41 -6.51
N ARG A 24 21.75 -1.59 -5.52
CA ARG A 24 22.70 -1.07 -4.51
C ARG A 24 23.01 -2.17 -3.50
N GLN A 25 24.28 -2.35 -3.20
CA GLN A 25 24.70 -3.33 -2.19
C GLN A 25 24.46 -2.79 -0.78
N PRO A 26 24.01 -3.63 0.15
CA PRO A 26 23.85 -3.23 1.55
C PRO A 26 25.22 -2.97 2.19
N ALA A 27 25.25 -2.14 3.22
CA ALA A 27 26.48 -1.87 3.98
C ALA A 27 26.91 -3.09 4.84
N ARG A 28 25.96 -3.92 5.25
CA ARG A 28 26.18 -5.13 6.05
C ARG A 28 25.46 -6.32 5.46
N VAL A 29 26.09 -7.47 5.54
CA VAL A 29 25.52 -8.74 5.07
C VAL A 29 25.77 -9.84 6.10
N GLU A 30 24.91 -10.85 6.05
CA GLU A 30 25.11 -12.11 6.75
C GLU A 30 25.39 -13.22 5.73
N VAL A 31 26.23 -14.18 6.11
CA VAL A 31 26.57 -15.34 5.29
C VAL A 31 26.28 -16.61 6.07
N PHE A 32 25.59 -17.54 5.43
CA PHE A 32 25.31 -18.86 5.99
C PHE A 32 26.18 -19.94 5.37
N GLY A 33 26.65 -20.88 6.19
CA GLY A 33 27.37 -22.06 5.72
C GLY A 33 27.37 -23.20 6.72
N TYR A 34 27.93 -24.33 6.31
CA TYR A 34 28.15 -25.51 7.15
C TYR A 34 29.66 -25.72 7.33
N PRO A 35 30.31 -24.91 8.18
CA PRO A 35 31.75 -24.99 8.33
C PRO A 35 32.19 -26.36 8.83
N THR A 36 33.21 -26.95 8.21
CA THR A 36 33.68 -28.30 8.57
C THR A 36 34.24 -28.39 9.99
N SER A 37 34.68 -27.26 10.55
CA SER A 37 35.18 -27.14 11.92
C SER A 37 34.08 -27.04 12.97
N ASP A 38 32.84 -26.75 12.58
CA ASP A 38 31.70 -26.59 13.47
C ASP A 38 30.69 -27.67 13.11
N HIS A 39 30.70 -28.77 13.86
CA HIS A 39 29.88 -29.97 13.58
C HIS A 39 28.38 -29.77 13.87
N THR A 40 27.88 -28.55 13.78
CA THR A 40 26.49 -28.22 14.06
C THR A 40 25.63 -28.53 12.83
N ALA A 41 24.63 -29.39 13.02
CA ALA A 41 23.66 -29.71 11.96
C ALA A 41 22.79 -28.49 11.54
N ALA A 42 22.82 -27.41 12.33
CA ALA A 42 22.06 -26.19 12.09
C ALA A 42 22.78 -25.19 11.16
N GLY A 43 24.07 -25.39 10.86
CA GLY A 43 24.89 -24.41 10.15
C GLY A 43 25.20 -23.17 10.99
N VAL A 44 25.96 -22.24 10.41
CA VAL A 44 26.47 -21.04 11.10
C VAL A 44 26.22 -19.80 10.25
N TRP A 45 25.70 -18.75 10.89
CA TRP A 45 25.59 -17.39 10.33
C TRP A 45 26.77 -16.54 10.78
N ARG A 46 27.27 -15.69 9.87
CA ARG A 46 28.34 -14.71 10.17
C ARG A 46 28.03 -13.35 9.58
N ASP A 47 28.30 -12.32 10.36
CA ASP A 47 28.16 -10.91 10.00
C ASP A 47 29.40 -10.36 9.29
N PHE A 48 29.17 -9.51 8.29
CA PHE A 48 30.22 -8.84 7.54
C PHE A 48 29.85 -7.39 7.22
N GLU A 49 30.87 -6.54 7.09
CA GLU A 49 30.76 -5.21 6.48
C GLU A 49 31.17 -5.30 5.01
N VAL A 50 30.41 -4.65 4.12
CA VAL A 50 30.73 -4.60 2.69
C VAL A 50 31.74 -3.49 2.43
N ALA A 51 32.97 -3.85 2.06
CA ALA A 51 34.08 -2.92 1.89
C ALA A 51 34.02 -2.16 0.55
N GLY A 52 33.42 -2.77 -0.48
CA GLY A 52 33.30 -2.19 -1.81
C GLY A 52 33.56 -3.19 -2.93
N VAL A 53 33.55 -2.69 -4.16
CA VAL A 53 33.76 -3.49 -5.38
C VAL A 53 35.24 -3.85 -5.54
N VAL A 54 35.51 -5.09 -5.92
CA VAL A 54 36.82 -5.62 -6.29
C VAL A 54 36.71 -6.25 -7.67
N ASP A 55 37.70 -5.98 -8.52
CA ASP A 55 37.79 -6.49 -9.90
C ASP A 55 36.55 -6.17 -10.76
N GLY A 56 35.82 -5.10 -10.42
CA GLY A 56 34.66 -4.60 -11.15
C GLY A 56 33.37 -5.42 -11.02
N GLU A 57 33.40 -6.59 -10.39
CA GLU A 57 32.28 -7.55 -10.42
C GLU A 57 31.95 -8.21 -9.07
N GLN A 58 32.91 -8.24 -8.15
CA GLN A 58 32.78 -8.85 -6.83
C GLN A 58 32.75 -7.78 -5.75
N TYR A 59 32.18 -8.10 -4.59
CA TYR A 59 32.23 -7.24 -3.43
C TYR A 59 33.06 -7.88 -2.33
N GLN A 60 34.00 -7.13 -1.77
CA GLN A 60 34.79 -7.58 -0.63
C GLN A 60 34.02 -7.40 0.67
N LEU A 61 34.15 -8.39 1.54
CA LEU A 61 33.62 -8.41 2.88
C LEU A 61 34.77 -8.23 3.88
N ASN A 62 34.56 -7.34 4.85
CA ASN A 62 35.41 -7.14 6.00
C ASN A 62 34.78 -7.79 7.23
N TRP A 63 35.63 -8.26 8.15
CA TRP A 63 35.21 -8.82 9.42
C TRP A 63 36.21 -8.50 10.53
N ASN A 64 35.69 -8.34 11.74
CA ASN A 64 36.48 -8.16 12.95
C ASN A 64 36.53 -9.50 13.70
N GLY A 65 37.58 -10.29 13.47
CA GLY A 65 37.82 -11.57 14.15
C GLY A 65 38.06 -12.73 13.19
N ALA A 66 36.98 -13.33 12.69
CA ALA A 66 37.06 -14.50 11.82
C ALA A 66 36.11 -14.39 10.63
N GLY A 67 36.63 -14.63 9.43
CA GLY A 67 35.87 -14.57 8.18
C GLY A 67 35.09 -15.84 7.91
N SER A 68 34.78 -16.05 6.64
CA SER A 68 34.23 -17.31 6.17
C SER A 68 35.20 -18.46 6.43
N LEU A 69 34.62 -19.63 6.69
CA LEU A 69 35.35 -20.86 6.94
C LEU A 69 35.09 -21.85 5.79
N PRO A 70 36.00 -22.83 5.55
CA PRO A 70 35.72 -23.94 4.65
C PRO A 70 34.34 -24.55 4.96
N GLY A 71 33.43 -24.54 3.97
CA GLY A 71 32.02 -24.88 4.15
C GLY A 71 31.04 -23.70 3.99
N HIS A 72 31.53 -22.46 3.85
CA HIS A 72 30.71 -21.29 3.47
C HIS A 72 30.76 -20.96 1.98
N SER A 73 31.68 -21.56 1.21
CA SER A 73 31.79 -21.32 -0.23
C SER A 73 30.50 -21.72 -0.96
N GLY A 74 30.01 -20.84 -1.84
CA GLY A 74 28.71 -20.99 -2.49
C GLY A 74 27.51 -20.67 -1.59
N GLY A 75 27.76 -20.31 -0.33
CA GLY A 75 26.72 -19.94 0.63
C GLY A 75 25.99 -18.65 0.25
N PRO A 76 24.72 -18.50 0.68
CA PRO A 76 23.96 -17.29 0.42
C PRO A 76 24.54 -16.12 1.20
N VAL A 77 24.63 -14.96 0.53
CA VAL A 77 24.91 -13.67 1.16
C VAL A 77 23.60 -12.90 1.22
N VAL A 78 23.12 -12.61 2.42
CA VAL A 78 21.85 -11.92 2.66
C VAL A 78 22.09 -10.54 3.24
N ASP A 79 21.25 -9.58 2.88
CA ASP A 79 21.21 -8.28 3.57
C ASP A 79 20.77 -8.48 5.02
N ALA A 80 21.61 -8.07 5.97
CA ALA A 80 21.36 -8.23 7.41
C ALA A 80 20.09 -7.50 7.88
N LYS A 81 19.65 -6.46 7.16
CA LYS A 81 18.44 -5.70 7.50
C LYS A 81 17.17 -6.37 6.99
N SER A 82 17.16 -6.79 5.72
CA SER A 82 15.96 -7.30 5.06
C SER A 82 15.85 -8.82 5.02
N GLY A 83 16.95 -9.55 5.30
CA GLY A 83 17.06 -11.00 5.15
C GLY A 83 16.96 -11.48 3.70
N ARG A 84 17.05 -10.58 2.72
CA ARG A 84 16.96 -10.91 1.29
C ARG A 84 18.33 -11.31 0.74
N LEU A 85 18.34 -12.28 -0.17
CA LEU A 85 19.57 -12.67 -0.87
C LEU A 85 20.08 -11.50 -1.72
N VAL A 86 21.34 -11.12 -1.53
CA VAL A 86 22.03 -10.07 -2.30
C VAL A 86 23.18 -10.62 -3.14
N GLY A 87 23.62 -11.86 -2.88
CA GLY A 87 24.63 -12.52 -3.69
C GLY A 87 25.00 -13.92 -3.21
N LEU A 88 26.08 -14.45 -3.78
CA LEU A 88 26.65 -15.75 -3.42
C LEU A 88 28.12 -15.59 -3.07
N LEU A 89 28.54 -16.20 -1.96
CA LEU A 89 29.93 -16.17 -1.52
C LEU A 89 30.79 -16.99 -2.49
N THR A 90 31.82 -16.38 -3.07
CA THR A 90 32.64 -17.02 -4.11
C THR A 90 34.06 -17.33 -3.68
N ALA A 91 34.64 -16.49 -2.82
CA ALA A 91 36.02 -16.66 -2.40
C ALA A 91 36.20 -16.20 -0.95
N GLY A 92 37.13 -16.84 -0.26
CA GLY A 92 37.52 -16.49 1.09
C GLY A 92 38.96 -16.90 1.36
N SER A 93 39.70 -16.04 2.07
CA SER A 93 41.07 -16.32 2.48
C SER A 93 41.30 -15.84 3.90
N GLN A 94 41.51 -16.77 4.83
CA GLN A 94 41.87 -16.44 6.21
C GLN A 94 43.26 -15.79 6.28
N ALA A 95 44.22 -16.28 5.49
CA ALA A 95 45.57 -15.72 5.42
C ALA A 95 45.55 -14.30 4.82
N GLY A 96 44.72 -14.07 3.79
CA GLY A 96 44.54 -12.77 3.15
C GLY A 96 43.57 -11.83 3.88
N ARG A 97 42.83 -12.34 4.87
CA ARG A 97 41.77 -11.63 5.62
C ARG A 97 40.73 -10.95 4.72
N PHE A 98 40.24 -11.67 3.70
CA PHE A 98 39.19 -11.17 2.82
C PHE A 98 38.24 -12.29 2.39
N ASP A 99 36.98 -11.95 2.21
CA ASP A 99 35.96 -12.77 1.55
C ASP A 99 35.35 -11.92 0.46
N ARG A 100 34.79 -12.59 -0.54
CA ARG A 100 34.17 -11.95 -1.68
C ARG A 100 32.89 -12.66 -2.04
N TYR A 101 31.93 -11.89 -2.50
CA TYR A 101 30.70 -12.42 -3.07
C TYR A 101 30.42 -11.81 -4.44
N LEU A 102 29.70 -12.58 -5.26
CA LEU A 102 29.11 -12.09 -6.51
C LEU A 102 27.70 -11.58 -6.22
N PRO A 103 27.39 -10.32 -6.52
CA PRO A 103 26.05 -9.77 -6.30
C PRO A 103 25.06 -10.35 -7.31
N LEU A 104 23.77 -10.33 -6.97
CA LEU A 104 22.73 -10.88 -7.86
C LEU A 104 22.68 -10.19 -9.23
N THR A 105 23.04 -8.90 -9.30
CA THR A 105 23.15 -8.16 -10.57
C THR A 105 24.22 -8.73 -11.50
N THR A 106 25.35 -9.16 -10.96
CA THR A 106 26.41 -9.85 -11.72
C THR A 106 25.97 -11.26 -12.12
N LEU A 107 25.24 -11.97 -11.26
CA LEU A 107 24.67 -13.28 -11.62
C LEU A 107 23.63 -13.17 -12.73
N LEU A 108 22.82 -12.10 -12.72
CA LEU A 108 21.87 -11.78 -13.80
C LEU A 108 22.60 -11.47 -15.11
N SER A 109 23.61 -10.60 -15.11
CA SER A 109 24.33 -10.22 -16.33
C SER A 109 25.08 -11.39 -16.98
N ARG A 110 25.45 -12.40 -16.19
CA ARG A 110 26.07 -13.65 -16.64
C ARG A 110 25.07 -14.73 -17.06
N GLY A 111 23.77 -14.44 -17.01
CA GLY A 111 22.71 -15.40 -17.34
C GLY A 111 22.57 -16.56 -16.34
N VAL A 112 23.15 -16.43 -15.14
CA VAL A 112 22.96 -17.40 -14.05
C VAL A 112 21.56 -17.24 -13.47
N LEU A 113 21.13 -16.00 -13.28
CA LEU A 113 19.74 -15.66 -12.95
C LEU A 113 19.02 -15.21 -14.21
N ALA A 114 17.75 -15.59 -14.33
CA ALA A 114 16.91 -15.13 -15.43
C ALA A 114 16.37 -13.70 -15.19
N ARG A 115 16.10 -13.36 -13.92
CA ARG A 115 15.51 -12.07 -13.53
C ARG A 115 15.80 -11.72 -12.07
N LEU A 116 15.65 -10.45 -11.73
CA LEU A 116 15.49 -9.97 -10.36
C LEU A 116 14.05 -9.55 -10.12
N PRO A 117 13.51 -9.72 -8.90
CA PRO A 117 12.20 -9.19 -8.58
C PRO A 117 12.23 -7.66 -8.61
N TRP A 118 11.09 -7.04 -8.92
CA TRP A 118 10.93 -5.61 -8.72
C TRP A 118 11.05 -5.24 -7.25
N LEU A 119 11.59 -4.05 -7.00
CA LEU A 119 11.73 -3.51 -5.66
C LEU A 119 10.35 -3.04 -5.15
N MET A 120 9.99 -3.40 -3.92
CA MET A 120 8.76 -2.96 -3.27
C MET A 120 9.12 -2.30 -1.93
N GLU A 121 8.99 -0.98 -1.85
CA GLU A 121 9.47 -0.17 -0.72
C GLU A 121 8.36 0.67 -0.10
N GLY A 122 8.53 0.97 1.19
CA GLY A 122 7.54 1.64 2.03
C GLY A 122 6.91 0.69 3.06
N ASP A 123 6.14 1.26 3.98
CA ASP A 123 5.49 0.52 5.08
C ASP A 123 4.54 -0.58 4.54
N ASP A 124 4.82 -1.84 4.90
CA ASP A 124 4.11 -3.04 4.40
C ASP A 124 3.88 -3.02 2.87
N ALA A 125 4.82 -2.50 2.07
CA ALA A 125 4.62 -2.30 0.64
C ALA A 125 4.23 -3.60 -0.09
N GLN A 126 4.94 -4.70 0.17
CA GLN A 126 4.64 -6.00 -0.45
C GLN A 126 3.23 -6.51 -0.10
N GLY A 127 2.85 -6.44 1.18
CA GLY A 127 1.51 -6.81 1.63
C GLY A 127 0.44 -5.89 1.04
N HIS A 128 0.71 -4.58 0.98
CA HIS A 128 -0.17 -3.57 0.39
C HIS A 128 -0.42 -3.83 -1.09
N PHE A 129 0.61 -3.87 -1.94
CA PHE A 129 0.44 -4.09 -3.38
C PHE A 129 -0.23 -5.44 -3.68
N THR A 130 0.12 -6.51 -2.94
CA THR A 130 -0.51 -7.83 -3.10
C THR A 130 -2.00 -7.81 -2.73
N ARG A 131 -2.38 -7.17 -1.62
CA ARG A 131 -3.80 -7.09 -1.22
C ARG A 131 -4.61 -6.21 -2.15
N ARG A 132 -4.07 -5.05 -2.54
CA ARG A 132 -4.74 -4.07 -3.40
C ARG A 132 -4.96 -4.61 -4.81
N SER A 133 -3.98 -5.27 -5.41
CA SER A 133 -4.10 -5.85 -6.76
C SER A 133 -5.16 -6.94 -6.85
N ARG A 134 -5.43 -7.64 -5.74
CA ARG A 134 -6.48 -8.66 -5.65
C ARG A 134 -7.86 -8.08 -5.37
N GLY A 135 -7.99 -6.76 -5.20
CA GLY A 135 -9.25 -6.11 -4.83
C GLY A 135 -9.67 -6.33 -3.38
N HIS A 136 -8.78 -6.85 -2.53
CA HIS A 136 -9.07 -7.17 -1.13
C HIS A 136 -8.77 -5.98 -0.20
N ARG A 137 -9.48 -5.94 0.93
CA ARG A 137 -9.29 -4.93 2.00
C ARG A 137 -8.96 -5.53 3.37
N GLY A 138 -8.88 -6.86 3.49
CA GLY A 138 -8.59 -7.56 4.75
C GLY A 138 -7.64 -8.74 4.57
N GLN A 139 -7.40 -9.51 5.64
CA GLN A 139 -6.49 -10.67 5.66
C GLN A 139 -7.06 -11.94 4.99
N THR A 140 -8.15 -11.82 4.23
CA THR A 140 -8.74 -12.97 3.55
C THR A 140 -7.78 -13.47 2.47
N SER A 141 -7.20 -14.65 2.69
CA SER A 141 -6.44 -15.39 1.71
C SER A 141 -7.38 -15.97 0.67
N GLY A 142 -7.14 -15.66 -0.60
CA GLY A 142 -8.03 -16.05 -1.69
C GLY A 142 -7.62 -15.59 -3.08
N SER A 143 -8.33 -16.08 -4.10
CA SER A 143 -8.17 -15.66 -5.51
C SER A 143 -8.63 -14.21 -5.71
N SER A 144 -8.07 -13.51 -6.70
CA SER A 144 -8.40 -12.11 -6.97
C SER A 144 -9.89 -11.88 -7.22
N VAL A 145 -10.48 -10.90 -6.53
CA VAL A 145 -11.84 -10.39 -6.79
C VAL A 145 -11.83 -9.09 -7.59
N PHE A 146 -10.65 -8.54 -7.86
CA PHE A 146 -10.49 -7.35 -8.70
C PHE A 146 -11.09 -7.60 -10.09
N THR A 147 -11.95 -6.69 -10.55
CA THR A 147 -12.48 -6.66 -11.92
C THR A 147 -12.70 -5.22 -12.36
N GLY A 148 -12.84 -5.03 -13.67
CA GLY A 148 -13.15 -3.76 -14.30
C GLY A 148 -11.98 -2.79 -14.40
N ARG A 149 -12.32 -1.51 -14.62
CA ARG A 149 -11.38 -0.40 -14.85
C ARG A 149 -10.44 -0.69 -16.02
N TRP A 150 -10.92 -1.42 -17.04
CA TRP A 150 -10.10 -1.88 -18.16
C TRP A 150 -9.39 -0.73 -18.87
N ALA A 151 -10.13 0.30 -19.28
CA ALA A 151 -9.57 1.47 -19.96
C ALA A 151 -8.50 2.20 -19.12
N ALA A 152 -8.64 2.24 -17.80
CA ALA A 152 -7.63 2.83 -16.92
C ALA A 152 -6.38 1.94 -16.83
N ARG A 153 -6.57 0.62 -16.72
CA ARG A 153 -5.46 -0.35 -16.67
C ARG A 153 -4.66 -0.34 -17.96
N GLU A 154 -5.35 -0.41 -19.11
CA GLU A 154 -4.75 -0.35 -20.44
C GLU A 154 -3.96 0.95 -20.60
N ARG A 155 -4.55 2.10 -20.26
CA ARG A 155 -3.85 3.38 -20.34
C ARG A 155 -2.60 3.46 -19.45
N ILE A 156 -2.66 2.92 -18.22
CA ILE A 156 -1.50 2.91 -17.31
C ILE A 156 -0.45 1.93 -17.82
N HIS A 157 -0.85 0.75 -18.30
CA HIS A 157 0.05 -0.24 -18.89
C HIS A 157 0.77 0.36 -20.10
N ASP A 158 0.03 0.84 -21.10
CA ASP A 158 0.57 1.46 -22.32
C ASP A 158 1.58 2.57 -22.01
N TRP A 159 1.28 3.41 -21.01
CA TRP A 159 2.19 4.48 -20.58
C TRP A 159 3.52 3.95 -20.04
N LEU A 160 3.45 2.87 -19.25
CA LEU A 160 4.60 2.31 -18.56
C LEU A 160 5.45 1.39 -19.46
N VAL A 161 4.85 0.79 -20.49
CA VAL A 161 5.55 -0.06 -21.47
C VAL A 161 6.00 0.70 -22.72
N ALA A 162 5.60 1.97 -22.88
CA ALA A 162 5.93 2.77 -24.05
C ALA A 162 7.42 2.71 -24.43
N ASP A 163 7.69 2.43 -25.71
CA ASP A 163 9.05 2.30 -26.24
C ASP A 163 9.85 3.59 -26.07
N GLN A 164 9.21 4.73 -26.35
CA GLN A 164 9.74 6.05 -26.03
C GLN A 164 9.17 6.51 -24.68
N ALA A 165 10.05 6.85 -23.73
CA ALA A 165 9.61 7.39 -22.46
C ALA A 165 8.81 8.70 -22.69
N PRO A 166 7.60 8.83 -22.12
CA PRO A 166 6.76 10.00 -22.35
C PRO A 166 7.35 11.33 -21.83
N GLY A 167 8.34 11.29 -20.95
CA GLY A 167 8.96 12.48 -20.34
C GLY A 167 8.18 13.08 -19.16
N ASP A 168 6.94 12.62 -18.94
CA ASP A 168 6.04 13.05 -17.88
C ASP A 168 5.71 11.90 -16.93
N VAL A 169 5.21 12.24 -15.74
CA VAL A 169 4.64 11.28 -14.78
C VAL A 169 3.15 11.09 -15.09
N LEU A 170 2.70 9.85 -15.28
CA LEU A 170 1.26 9.57 -15.36
C LEU A 170 0.63 9.72 -13.97
N VAL A 171 -0.31 10.65 -13.83
CA VAL A 171 -1.02 10.87 -12.56
C VAL A 171 -2.35 10.13 -12.58
N ILE A 172 -2.55 9.24 -11.62
CA ILE A 172 -3.81 8.53 -11.37
C ILE A 172 -4.50 9.22 -10.20
N THR A 173 -5.66 9.82 -10.46
CA THR A 173 -6.45 10.47 -9.41
C THR A 173 -7.93 10.08 -9.49
N GLY A 174 -8.68 10.43 -8.45
CA GLY A 174 -10.02 9.92 -8.19
C GLY A 174 -10.43 10.17 -6.76
N GLN A 175 -11.74 10.21 -6.51
CA GLN A 175 -12.34 10.31 -5.20
C GLN A 175 -11.83 9.19 -4.27
N PRO A 176 -11.92 9.36 -2.94
CA PRO A 176 -11.66 8.28 -2.01
C PRO A 176 -12.50 7.04 -2.35
N GLY A 177 -11.87 5.87 -2.41
CA GLY A 177 -12.55 4.62 -2.75
C GLY A 177 -12.76 4.34 -4.23
N ALA A 178 -12.33 5.22 -5.15
CA ALA A 178 -12.44 5.00 -6.61
C ALA A 178 -11.65 3.78 -7.15
N GLY A 179 -10.67 3.29 -6.39
CA GLY A 179 -9.85 2.14 -6.76
C GLY A 179 -8.42 2.44 -7.24
N LYS A 180 -7.92 3.68 -7.07
CA LYS A 180 -6.56 4.11 -7.48
C LYS A 180 -5.46 3.09 -7.18
N SER A 181 -5.25 2.80 -5.88
CA SER A 181 -4.24 1.85 -5.43
C SER A 181 -4.46 0.43 -5.95
N ALA A 182 -5.72 0.01 -6.15
CA ALA A 182 -6.02 -1.32 -6.66
C ALA A 182 -5.66 -1.46 -8.15
N VAL A 183 -6.04 -0.46 -8.96
CA VAL A 183 -5.68 -0.39 -10.39
C VAL A 183 -4.17 -0.32 -10.55
N LEU A 184 -3.51 0.58 -9.81
CA LEU A 184 -2.07 0.79 -9.91
C LEU A 184 -1.28 -0.43 -9.43
N ALA A 185 -1.69 -1.05 -8.33
CA ALA A 185 -1.08 -2.28 -7.85
C ALA A 185 -1.27 -3.46 -8.81
N ARG A 186 -2.44 -3.57 -9.45
CA ARG A 186 -2.69 -4.63 -10.43
C ARG A 186 -1.76 -4.48 -11.64
N VAL A 187 -1.69 -3.29 -12.22
CA VAL A 187 -0.80 -3.03 -13.35
C VAL A 187 0.67 -3.20 -12.96
N GLY A 188 1.09 -2.68 -11.80
CA GLY A 188 2.47 -2.82 -11.33
C GLY A 188 2.91 -4.28 -11.14
N LEU A 189 2.04 -5.14 -10.60
CA LEU A 189 2.35 -6.57 -10.47
C LEU A 189 2.33 -7.30 -11.82
N ASP A 190 1.33 -7.03 -12.68
CA ASP A 190 1.26 -7.57 -14.05
C ASP A 190 2.56 -7.22 -14.82
N LEU A 191 3.02 -5.97 -14.73
CA LEU A 191 4.27 -5.53 -15.35
C LEU A 191 5.53 -6.13 -14.71
N SER A 192 5.54 -6.40 -13.40
CA SER A 192 6.68 -7.05 -12.75
C SER A 192 6.89 -8.49 -13.23
N GLU A 193 5.84 -9.11 -13.76
CA GLU A 193 5.90 -10.43 -14.41
C GLU A 193 6.26 -10.31 -15.89
N GLU A 194 5.64 -9.38 -16.62
CA GLU A 194 5.84 -9.17 -18.07
C GLU A 194 7.23 -8.62 -18.41
N LEU A 195 7.70 -7.63 -17.65
CA LEU A 195 8.95 -6.91 -17.87
C LEU A 195 10.08 -7.50 -17.02
N SER A 196 10.24 -8.82 -17.04
CA SER A 196 11.17 -9.53 -16.16
C SER A 196 12.65 -9.17 -16.33
N GLY A 197 13.03 -8.54 -17.45
CA GLY A 197 14.38 -8.01 -17.69
C GLY A 197 14.56 -6.53 -17.30
N SER A 198 13.47 -5.80 -17.08
CA SER A 198 13.48 -4.38 -16.75
C SER A 198 13.50 -4.18 -15.23
N ARG A 199 14.06 -3.07 -14.78
CA ARG A 199 14.00 -2.70 -13.35
C ARG A 199 12.68 -2.03 -13.05
N GLY A 200 12.11 -2.31 -11.89
CA GLY A 200 10.93 -1.57 -11.43
C GLY A 200 10.85 -1.41 -9.93
N LEU A 201 10.20 -0.32 -9.52
CA LEU A 201 9.93 0.06 -8.14
C LEU A 201 8.44 0.29 -7.94
N LEU A 202 7.86 -0.45 -6.99
CA LEU A 202 6.55 -0.19 -6.42
C LEU A 202 6.75 0.46 -5.04
N PHE A 203 6.54 1.77 -4.96
CA PHE A 203 6.75 2.55 -3.74
C PHE A 203 5.40 2.89 -3.09
N HIS A 204 5.18 2.40 -1.87
CA HIS A 204 4.05 2.81 -1.05
C HIS A 204 4.43 4.05 -0.23
N ALA A 205 3.89 5.21 -0.61
CA ALA A 205 4.28 6.49 -0.02
C ALA A 205 3.66 6.79 1.35
N ARG A 206 2.80 5.91 1.88
CA ARG A 206 2.14 6.14 3.17
C ARG A 206 3.17 6.22 4.29
N GLN A 207 3.12 7.31 5.07
CA GLN A 207 4.09 7.60 6.15
C GLN A 207 5.55 7.71 5.68
N ALA A 208 5.82 7.74 4.37
CA ALA A 208 7.17 7.87 3.86
C ALA A 208 7.68 9.31 3.93
N THR A 209 8.99 9.47 3.94
CA THR A 209 9.69 10.76 3.78
C THR A 209 10.29 10.88 2.38
N ALA A 210 10.75 12.07 1.99
CA ALA A 210 11.50 12.21 0.75
C ALA A 210 12.85 11.47 0.80
N ALA A 211 13.42 11.23 1.99
CA ALA A 211 14.64 10.44 2.14
C ALA A 211 14.37 8.97 1.81
N ASP A 212 13.27 8.40 2.30
CA ASP A 212 12.89 7.01 2.00
C ASP A 212 12.72 6.79 0.49
N PHE A 213 12.06 7.74 -0.19
CA PHE A 213 11.91 7.67 -1.65
C PHE A 213 13.28 7.74 -2.37
N ARG A 214 14.19 8.62 -1.93
CA ARG A 214 15.54 8.70 -2.52
C ARG A 214 16.31 7.40 -2.35
N THR A 215 16.28 6.82 -1.15
CA THR A 215 16.93 5.55 -0.86
C THR A 215 16.33 4.44 -1.71
N ALA A 216 15.01 4.35 -1.85
CA ALA A 216 14.36 3.36 -2.71
C ALA A 216 14.78 3.49 -4.19
N VAL A 217 14.89 4.72 -4.70
CA VAL A 217 15.38 4.96 -6.08
C VAL A 217 16.87 4.60 -6.19
N ALA A 218 17.69 4.96 -5.21
CA ALA A 218 19.11 4.62 -5.20
C ALA A 218 19.33 3.10 -5.16
N ASP A 219 18.54 2.39 -4.35
CA ASP A 219 18.55 0.93 -4.27
C ASP A 219 18.12 0.30 -5.60
N LEU A 220 17.06 0.81 -6.24
CA LEU A 220 16.62 0.39 -7.57
C LEU A 220 17.70 0.57 -8.65
N THR A 221 18.37 1.73 -8.67
CA THR A 221 19.31 2.08 -9.76
C THR A 221 20.73 1.63 -9.45
N GLY A 222 21.08 1.41 -8.19
CA GLY A 222 22.46 1.20 -7.75
C GLY A 222 23.24 2.52 -7.59
N ALA A 223 22.54 3.65 -7.42
CA ALA A 223 23.21 4.94 -7.20
C ALA A 223 23.89 4.93 -5.82
N ALA A 224 25.16 5.33 -5.77
CA ALA A 224 25.95 5.27 -4.54
C ALA A 224 25.57 6.35 -3.52
N ASP A 225 25.13 7.52 -3.98
CA ASP A 225 24.83 8.69 -3.15
C ASP A 225 23.35 9.11 -3.28
N ASP A 226 22.64 9.09 -2.17
CA ASP A 226 21.24 9.51 -2.01
C ASP A 226 21.08 10.67 -1.00
N SER A 227 22.19 11.32 -0.62
CA SER A 227 22.23 12.40 0.37
C SER A 227 21.34 13.59 0.00
N GLY A 228 21.15 13.82 -1.30
CA GLY A 228 20.30 14.89 -1.82
C GLY A 228 19.71 14.60 -3.19
N PRO A 229 18.72 15.41 -3.63
CA PRO A 229 18.08 15.23 -4.94
C PRO A 229 19.05 15.31 -6.12
N GLY A 230 19.98 16.26 -6.12
CA GLY A 230 20.95 16.43 -7.21
C GLY A 230 21.95 15.27 -7.29
N GLN A 231 22.45 14.84 -6.13
CA GLN A 231 23.37 13.70 -6.00
C GLN A 231 22.72 12.41 -6.49
N LEU A 232 21.47 12.16 -6.05
CA LEU A 232 20.70 11.00 -6.51
C LEU A 232 20.57 11.00 -8.04
N LEU A 233 20.15 12.13 -8.63
CA LEU A 233 19.95 12.23 -10.07
C LEU A 233 21.25 11.98 -10.86
N ALA A 234 22.37 12.54 -10.41
CA ALA A 234 23.69 12.28 -11.01
C ALA A 234 24.06 10.79 -10.90
N GLY A 235 23.91 10.19 -9.72
CA GLY A 235 24.20 8.77 -9.51
C GLY A 235 23.30 7.82 -10.29
N VAL A 236 22.03 8.20 -10.47
CA VAL A 236 21.04 7.49 -11.31
C VAL A 236 21.47 7.52 -12.78
N ASP A 237 21.89 8.68 -13.28
CA ASP A 237 22.38 8.83 -14.66
C ASP A 237 23.71 8.07 -14.88
N ASP A 238 24.61 8.07 -13.89
CA ASP A 238 25.86 7.29 -13.90
C ASP A 238 25.60 5.79 -13.92
N ALA A 239 24.74 5.31 -13.02
CA ALA A 239 24.38 3.90 -12.96
C ALA A 239 23.73 3.43 -14.27
N ALA A 240 22.88 4.26 -14.88
CA ALA A 240 22.26 3.93 -16.16
C ALA A 240 23.29 3.81 -17.29
N ARG A 241 24.38 4.60 -17.29
CA ARG A 241 25.44 4.51 -18.30
C ARG A 241 26.20 3.18 -18.26
N GLY A 242 26.29 2.55 -17.09
CA GLY A 242 26.93 1.24 -16.92
C GLY A 242 26.01 0.04 -17.21
N GLN A 243 24.72 0.26 -17.46
CA GLN A 243 23.78 -0.85 -17.72
C GLN A 243 23.94 -1.40 -19.15
N VAL A 244 24.05 -2.72 -19.23
CA VAL A 244 24.01 -3.49 -20.48
C VAL A 244 22.61 -4.09 -20.63
N GLY A 245 21.96 -3.93 -21.78
CA GLY A 245 20.63 -4.49 -22.07
C GLY A 245 19.50 -3.46 -22.03
N ASP A 246 18.28 -3.91 -21.72
CA ASP A 246 17.12 -3.03 -21.58
C ASP A 246 17.30 -2.08 -20.39
N ARG A 247 17.35 -0.79 -20.69
CA ARG A 247 17.54 0.29 -19.71
C ARG A 247 16.23 0.77 -19.11
N ARG A 248 15.09 0.20 -19.52
CA ARG A 248 13.78 0.58 -19.01
C ARG A 248 13.72 0.43 -17.50
N CYS A 249 13.34 1.53 -16.85
CA CYS A 249 13.11 1.61 -15.43
C CYS A 249 11.68 2.10 -15.20
N VAL A 250 10.88 1.32 -14.46
CA VAL A 250 9.50 1.67 -14.13
C VAL A 250 9.41 2.10 -12.67
N ILE A 251 8.86 3.28 -12.40
CA ILE A 251 8.66 3.79 -11.04
C ILE A 251 7.18 4.06 -10.81
N ILE A 252 6.59 3.33 -9.86
CA ILE A 252 5.19 3.45 -9.48
C ILE A 252 5.12 3.92 -8.03
N VAL A 253 4.45 5.04 -7.78
CA VAL A 253 4.25 5.60 -6.44
C VAL A 253 2.77 5.55 -6.09
N ASP A 254 2.39 4.85 -5.02
CA ASP A 254 1.00 4.78 -4.55
C ASP A 254 0.79 5.55 -3.24
N GLY A 255 -0.24 6.40 -3.23
CA GLY A 255 -0.68 7.13 -2.04
C GLY A 255 0.20 8.33 -1.69
N LEU A 256 0.68 9.09 -2.67
CA LEU A 256 1.55 10.25 -2.40
C LEU A 256 0.88 11.29 -1.48
N ASP A 257 -0.44 11.41 -1.51
CA ASP A 257 -1.19 12.27 -0.58
C ASP A 257 -1.15 11.79 0.88
N GLU A 258 -0.72 10.55 1.13
CA GLU A 258 -0.66 9.91 2.46
C GLU A 258 0.73 10.06 3.14
N VAL A 259 1.65 10.79 2.50
CA VAL A 259 2.87 11.30 3.13
C VAL A 259 2.47 12.45 4.09
N PRO A 260 2.84 12.39 5.38
CA PRO A 260 2.41 13.36 6.37
C PRO A 260 2.88 14.79 6.08
N ASP A 261 4.15 14.94 5.73
CA ASP A 261 4.79 16.24 5.55
C ASP A 261 4.55 16.78 4.12
N ALA A 262 4.09 18.03 4.02
CA ALA A 262 3.81 18.68 2.73
C ALA A 262 5.07 18.97 1.90
N LYS A 263 6.20 19.27 2.56
CA LYS A 263 7.50 19.47 1.93
C LYS A 263 8.01 18.15 1.36
N ASP A 264 7.91 17.05 2.12
CA ASP A 264 8.30 15.72 1.61
C ASP A 264 7.45 15.33 0.39
N ARG A 265 6.13 15.57 0.42
CA ARG A 265 5.25 15.33 -0.74
C ARG A 265 5.70 16.05 -1.99
N ARG A 266 5.95 17.36 -1.89
CA ARG A 266 6.41 18.17 -3.03
C ARG A 266 7.80 17.75 -3.49
N GLN A 267 8.68 17.38 -2.56
CA GLN A 267 10.01 16.90 -2.91
C GLN A 267 9.94 15.56 -3.66
N ILE A 268 9.15 14.59 -3.20
CA ILE A 268 8.92 13.33 -3.91
C ILE A 268 8.33 13.59 -5.30
N ALA A 269 7.31 14.45 -5.42
CA ALA A 269 6.70 14.81 -6.70
C ALA A 269 7.72 15.43 -7.67
N SER A 270 8.49 16.42 -7.21
CA SER A 270 9.53 17.08 -8.00
C SER A 270 10.61 16.11 -8.46
N GLN A 271 11.05 15.22 -7.58
CA GLN A 271 12.05 14.21 -7.91
C GLN A 271 11.51 13.18 -8.91
N LEU A 272 10.28 12.72 -8.75
CA LEU A 272 9.64 11.80 -9.69
C LEU A 272 9.48 12.44 -11.07
N THR A 273 9.07 13.71 -11.14
CA THR A 273 9.00 14.49 -12.39
C THR A 273 10.38 14.63 -13.03
N GLN A 274 11.41 14.91 -12.25
CA GLN A 274 12.78 14.97 -12.78
C GLN A 274 13.23 13.61 -13.32
N LEU A 275 12.99 12.52 -12.58
CA LEU A 275 13.30 11.15 -13.02
C LEU A 275 12.58 10.80 -14.33
N ALA A 276 11.28 11.11 -14.44
CA ALA A 276 10.47 10.80 -15.62
C ALA A 276 10.95 11.48 -16.92
N ARG A 277 11.71 12.59 -16.83
CA ARG A 277 12.32 13.25 -17.99
C ARG A 277 13.47 12.45 -18.61
N ARG A 278 13.98 11.41 -17.93
CA ARG A 278 15.01 10.55 -18.50
C ARG A 278 14.38 9.64 -19.56
N PRO A 279 15.03 9.45 -20.72
CA PRO A 279 14.46 8.70 -21.84
C PRO A 279 14.24 7.19 -21.54
N TRP A 280 14.74 6.72 -20.40
CA TRP A 280 14.67 5.33 -19.98
C TRP A 280 13.75 5.11 -18.75
N VAL A 281 13.26 6.18 -18.10
CA VAL A 281 12.36 6.10 -16.94
C VAL A 281 10.91 6.27 -17.37
N ARG A 282 10.02 5.39 -16.90
CA ARG A 282 8.56 5.54 -17.02
C ARG A 282 7.98 5.61 -15.63
N ALA A 283 7.20 6.64 -15.36
CA ALA A 283 6.71 6.93 -14.02
C ALA A 283 5.19 7.04 -13.97
N ALA A 284 4.61 6.51 -12.90
CA ALA A 284 3.20 6.71 -12.57
C ALA A 284 3.03 6.97 -11.07
N VAL A 285 2.05 7.81 -10.71
CA VAL A 285 1.74 8.16 -9.33
C VAL A 285 0.24 8.14 -9.08
N ALA A 286 -0.20 7.45 -8.04
CA ALA A 286 -1.55 7.59 -7.51
C ALA A 286 -1.57 8.62 -6.38
N THR A 287 -2.45 9.61 -6.51
CA THR A 287 -2.65 10.64 -5.50
C THR A 287 -4.08 11.16 -5.47
N ARG A 288 -4.54 11.64 -4.32
CA ARG A 288 -5.81 12.38 -4.19
C ARG A 288 -5.60 13.85 -4.50
N TRP A 289 -6.60 14.45 -5.15
CA TRP A 289 -6.72 15.90 -5.09
C TRP A 289 -7.25 16.28 -3.69
N MET A 290 -6.51 17.11 -2.97
CA MET A 290 -6.86 17.52 -1.61
C MET A 290 -7.59 18.87 -1.57
N ALA A 291 -7.61 19.61 -2.68
CA ALA A 291 -8.22 20.93 -2.79
C ALA A 291 -9.63 20.85 -3.40
N THR A 292 -10.49 21.82 -3.08
CA THR A 292 -11.82 21.96 -3.68
C THR A 292 -11.75 22.06 -5.20
N ASP A 293 -10.75 22.81 -5.70
CA ASP A 293 -10.35 22.76 -7.10
C ASP A 293 -9.09 21.87 -7.25
N PRO A 294 -9.18 20.70 -7.89
CA PRO A 294 -8.05 19.81 -8.10
C PRO A 294 -6.93 20.44 -8.93
N PHE A 295 -7.21 21.48 -9.71
CA PHE A 295 -6.24 22.12 -10.63
C PHE A 295 -5.73 23.48 -10.12
N ALA A 296 -6.08 23.84 -8.88
CA ALA A 296 -5.59 25.06 -8.25
C ALA A 296 -4.05 25.09 -8.17
N PRO A 297 -3.40 26.28 -8.18
CA PRO A 297 -1.94 26.40 -8.13
C PRO A 297 -1.26 25.66 -6.98
N ALA A 298 -1.90 25.60 -5.81
CA ALA A 298 -1.37 24.92 -4.62
C ALA A 298 -1.62 23.40 -4.62
N SER A 299 -2.30 22.85 -5.63
CA SER A 299 -2.61 21.42 -5.71
C SER A 299 -1.36 20.59 -6.01
N LEU A 300 -1.31 19.38 -5.46
CA LEU A 300 -0.25 18.41 -5.79
C LEU A 300 -0.27 18.01 -7.27
N LEU A 301 -1.41 18.12 -7.96
CA LEU A 301 -1.50 17.85 -9.39
C LEU A 301 -0.66 18.84 -10.22
N ARG A 302 -0.56 20.11 -9.79
CA ARG A 302 0.27 21.11 -10.48
C ARG A 302 1.77 20.79 -10.45
N GLU A 303 2.25 20.12 -9.42
CA GLU A 303 3.66 19.66 -9.34
C GLU A 303 4.02 18.67 -10.46
N PHE A 304 3.00 18.01 -11.04
CA PHE A 304 3.13 17.12 -12.19
C PHE A 304 2.76 17.79 -13.52
N GLY A 305 2.55 19.11 -13.55
CA GLY A 305 2.16 19.83 -14.77
C GLY A 305 0.68 19.68 -15.16
N ILE A 306 -0.14 19.07 -14.29
CA ILE A 306 -1.58 18.90 -14.54
C ILE A 306 -2.32 20.20 -14.25
N THR A 307 -2.84 20.83 -15.31
CA THR A 307 -3.56 22.12 -15.22
C THR A 307 -5.05 22.02 -15.57
N SER A 308 -5.50 20.87 -16.07
CA SER A 308 -6.90 20.61 -16.39
C SER A 308 -7.20 19.11 -16.41
N ALA A 309 -8.48 18.75 -16.40
CA ALA A 309 -8.95 17.37 -16.50
C ALA A 309 -8.63 16.68 -17.84
N ARG A 310 -8.20 17.44 -18.86
CA ARG A 310 -7.83 16.94 -20.19
C ARG A 310 -6.33 16.76 -20.38
N ALA A 311 -5.53 16.90 -19.32
CA ALA A 311 -4.09 16.69 -19.41
C ALA A 311 -3.77 15.27 -19.89
N ARG A 312 -2.84 15.13 -20.84
CA ARG A 312 -2.52 13.83 -21.46
C ARG A 312 -1.95 12.84 -20.45
N HIS A 313 -1.17 13.30 -19.48
CA HIS A 313 -0.60 12.48 -18.42
C HIS A 313 -1.52 12.39 -17.18
N LEU A 314 -2.85 12.40 -17.38
CA LEU A 314 -3.86 12.21 -16.32
C LEU A 314 -4.76 10.99 -16.61
N VAL A 315 -4.97 10.18 -15.58
CA VAL A 315 -6.05 9.19 -15.50
C VAL A 315 -6.97 9.62 -14.35
N PHE A 316 -8.11 10.20 -14.71
CA PHE A 316 -9.13 10.64 -13.75
C PHE A 316 -10.18 9.54 -13.58
N LEU A 317 -10.04 8.68 -12.57
CA LEU A 317 -10.89 7.49 -12.41
C LEU A 317 -12.39 7.79 -12.24
N ASP A 318 -12.76 9.02 -11.95
CA ASP A 318 -14.17 9.42 -11.88
C ASP A 318 -14.75 9.88 -13.21
N ALA A 319 -13.90 10.04 -14.24
CA ALA A 319 -14.39 10.32 -15.59
C ALA A 319 -15.16 9.10 -16.15
N PRO A 320 -16.24 9.33 -16.92
CA PRO A 320 -17.01 8.27 -17.55
C PRO A 320 -16.17 7.32 -18.42
N GLU A 321 -15.11 7.82 -19.07
CA GLU A 321 -14.22 7.02 -19.92
C GLU A 321 -13.45 5.91 -19.17
N TYR A 322 -13.27 6.04 -17.85
CA TYR A 322 -12.56 5.07 -17.02
C TYR A 322 -13.51 4.26 -16.12
N PHE A 323 -14.83 4.40 -16.29
CA PHE A 323 -15.83 3.76 -15.45
C PHE A 323 -16.96 3.14 -16.27
N ALA A 324 -17.10 1.81 -16.20
CA ALA A 324 -18.29 1.11 -16.66
C ALA A 324 -19.14 0.67 -15.46
N PRO A 325 -20.46 0.97 -15.40
CA PRO A 325 -21.33 0.52 -14.32
C PRO A 325 -21.37 -1.00 -14.14
N THR A 326 -21.21 -1.74 -15.25
CA THR A 326 -21.14 -3.21 -15.28
C THR A 326 -19.96 -3.75 -14.47
N ASP A 327 -18.81 -3.05 -14.49
CA ASP A 327 -17.62 -3.44 -13.73
C ASP A 327 -17.91 -3.47 -12.23
N LEU A 328 -18.60 -2.45 -11.73
CA LEU A 328 -18.92 -2.34 -10.32
C LEU A 328 -19.96 -3.40 -9.90
N ALA A 329 -20.94 -3.67 -10.76
CA ALA A 329 -21.91 -4.74 -10.53
C ALA A 329 -21.23 -6.11 -10.49
N GLU A 330 -20.30 -6.40 -11.42
CA GLU A 330 -19.55 -7.65 -11.42
C GLU A 330 -18.69 -7.78 -10.16
N TYR A 331 -17.93 -6.73 -9.81
CA TYR A 331 -17.13 -6.70 -8.58
C TYR A 331 -17.99 -6.98 -7.34
N THR A 332 -19.15 -6.33 -7.25
CA THR A 332 -20.11 -6.51 -6.15
C THR A 332 -20.65 -7.94 -6.11
N SER A 333 -20.95 -8.52 -7.27
CA SER A 333 -21.41 -9.91 -7.40
C SER A 333 -20.38 -10.89 -6.83
N ARG A 334 -19.10 -10.75 -7.19
CA ARG A 334 -18.00 -11.59 -6.67
C ARG A 334 -17.87 -11.50 -5.15
N LEU A 335 -18.01 -10.29 -4.60
CA LEU A 335 -17.97 -10.08 -3.15
C LEU A 335 -19.17 -10.68 -2.42
N LEU A 336 -20.39 -10.54 -2.95
CA LEU A 336 -21.60 -11.14 -2.37
C LEU A 336 -21.50 -12.66 -2.28
N ALA A 337 -20.91 -13.30 -3.29
CA ALA A 337 -20.68 -14.73 -3.31
C ALA A 337 -19.40 -15.16 -2.55
N GLN A 338 -18.63 -14.21 -2.02
CA GLN A 338 -17.31 -14.45 -1.41
C GLN A 338 -16.41 -15.32 -2.29
N GLU A 339 -16.41 -15.04 -3.60
CA GLU A 339 -15.58 -15.78 -4.54
C GLU A 339 -14.10 -15.70 -4.14
N GLY A 340 -13.41 -16.82 -4.25
CA GLY A 340 -11.99 -16.90 -3.94
C GLY A 340 -11.62 -17.01 -2.47
N VAL A 341 -12.54 -16.80 -1.52
CA VAL A 341 -12.22 -16.91 -0.08
C VAL A 341 -11.97 -18.37 0.30
N LYS A 342 -10.73 -18.69 0.74
CA LYS A 342 -10.30 -20.06 1.09
C LYS A 342 -11.03 -20.62 2.31
N TYR A 343 -11.33 -19.76 3.28
CA TYR A 343 -12.03 -20.11 4.53
C TYR A 343 -13.21 -19.16 4.75
N PRO A 344 -14.36 -19.38 4.09
CA PRO A 344 -15.51 -18.51 4.26
C PRO A 344 -16.10 -18.63 5.68
N PRO A 345 -16.70 -17.56 6.22
CA PRO A 345 -17.43 -17.57 7.49
C PRO A 345 -18.57 -18.62 7.52
N PRO A 346 -19.14 -18.91 8.71
CA PRO A 346 -20.10 -20.00 8.91
C PRO A 346 -21.20 -20.13 7.84
N SER A 347 -21.65 -21.36 7.59
CA SER A 347 -22.58 -21.70 6.50
C SER A 347 -24.00 -21.16 6.64
N ASN A 348 -24.32 -20.52 7.78
CA ASN A 348 -25.62 -19.92 8.08
C ASN A 348 -25.75 -18.45 7.65
N ARG A 349 -24.82 -17.95 6.83
CA ARG A 349 -24.83 -16.58 6.30
C ARG A 349 -25.36 -16.51 4.87
N ALA A 350 -25.81 -15.32 4.48
CA ALA A 350 -26.46 -15.06 3.20
C ALA A 350 -25.55 -15.30 1.97
N TRP A 351 -24.22 -15.16 2.11
CA TRP A 351 -23.27 -15.42 1.03
C TRP A 351 -23.47 -16.78 0.35
N ARG A 352 -23.89 -17.80 1.11
CA ARG A 352 -24.13 -19.15 0.57
C ARG A 352 -25.30 -19.17 -0.42
N ARG A 353 -26.35 -18.38 -0.13
CA ARG A 353 -27.48 -18.24 -1.04
C ARG A 353 -27.07 -17.42 -2.27
N TYR A 354 -26.35 -16.31 -2.09
CA TYR A 354 -25.86 -15.53 -3.23
C TYR A 354 -24.90 -16.33 -4.13
N ARG A 355 -24.08 -17.24 -3.55
CA ARG A 355 -23.21 -18.13 -4.32
C ARG A 355 -23.97 -19.18 -5.13
N SER A 356 -25.12 -19.65 -4.64
CA SER A 356 -25.91 -20.71 -5.29
C SER A 356 -26.99 -20.18 -6.24
N ASP A 357 -27.44 -18.94 -6.06
CA ASP A 357 -28.50 -18.29 -6.85
C ASP A 357 -27.93 -17.09 -7.62
N HIS A 358 -27.51 -17.36 -8.86
CA HIS A 358 -26.85 -16.38 -9.73
C HIS A 358 -27.75 -15.16 -10.00
N HIS A 359 -29.03 -15.40 -10.31
CA HIS A 359 -29.95 -14.33 -10.67
C HIS A 359 -30.26 -13.42 -9.48
N LEU A 360 -30.43 -13.99 -8.28
CA LEU A 360 -30.56 -13.19 -7.05
C LEU A 360 -29.33 -12.32 -6.83
N ARG A 361 -28.15 -12.92 -6.95
CA ARG A 361 -26.87 -12.23 -6.78
C ARG A 361 -26.71 -11.08 -7.77
N GLU A 362 -26.96 -11.30 -9.05
CA GLU A 362 -26.87 -10.27 -10.10
C GLU A 362 -27.82 -9.10 -9.84
N ARG A 363 -29.09 -9.39 -9.50
CA ARG A 363 -30.06 -8.34 -9.18
C ARG A 363 -29.58 -7.49 -8.01
N LEU A 364 -29.17 -8.14 -6.91
CA LEU A 364 -28.70 -7.41 -5.73
C LEU A 364 -27.42 -6.62 -6.01
N ALA A 365 -26.49 -7.21 -6.76
CA ALA A 365 -25.26 -6.55 -7.17
C ALA A 365 -25.51 -5.30 -8.02
N ALA A 366 -26.47 -5.36 -8.95
CA ALA A 366 -26.87 -4.21 -9.76
C ALA A 366 -27.42 -3.06 -8.91
N VAL A 367 -28.29 -3.36 -7.94
CA VAL A 367 -28.84 -2.34 -7.03
C VAL A 367 -27.74 -1.72 -6.16
N VAL A 368 -26.85 -2.55 -5.59
CA VAL A 368 -25.73 -2.05 -4.79
C VAL A 368 -24.78 -1.19 -5.62
N ALA A 369 -24.44 -1.61 -6.84
CA ALA A 369 -23.59 -0.84 -7.75
C ALA A 369 -24.24 0.51 -8.12
N GLN A 370 -25.54 0.51 -8.42
CA GLN A 370 -26.29 1.73 -8.70
C GLN A 370 -26.25 2.69 -7.50
N ARG A 371 -26.43 2.19 -6.28
CA ARG A 371 -26.40 3.00 -5.05
C ARG A 371 -25.00 3.52 -4.75
N ALA A 372 -23.97 2.72 -4.98
CA ALA A 372 -22.57 3.09 -4.77
C ALA A 372 -22.02 4.06 -5.82
N GLY A 373 -22.70 4.25 -6.95
CA GLY A 373 -22.25 5.12 -8.04
C GLY A 373 -20.94 4.61 -8.65
N SER A 374 -19.89 5.42 -8.64
CA SER A 374 -18.55 5.03 -9.09
C SER A 374 -17.61 4.61 -7.94
N ASN A 375 -18.14 4.43 -6.73
CA ASN A 375 -17.35 4.21 -5.52
C ASN A 375 -17.24 2.71 -5.15
N PHE A 376 -16.10 2.12 -5.53
CA PHE A 376 -15.78 0.71 -5.24
C PHE A 376 -15.67 0.40 -3.73
N LEU A 377 -15.35 1.39 -2.89
CA LEU A 377 -15.35 1.21 -1.43
C LEU A 377 -16.76 1.03 -0.89
N VAL A 378 -17.70 1.88 -1.33
CA VAL A 378 -19.11 1.81 -0.89
C VAL A 378 -19.73 0.48 -1.31
N ALA A 379 -19.48 0.04 -2.55
CA ALA A 379 -19.93 -1.26 -3.04
C ALA A 379 -19.34 -2.40 -2.21
N ALA A 380 -18.03 -2.36 -1.92
CA ALA A 380 -17.37 -3.41 -1.14
C ALA A 380 -17.93 -3.54 0.28
N LEU A 381 -18.05 -2.43 1.03
CA LEU A 381 -18.61 -2.45 2.38
C LEU A 381 -20.06 -2.94 2.38
N SER A 382 -20.86 -2.50 1.41
CA SER A 382 -22.26 -2.93 1.27
C SER A 382 -22.36 -4.43 0.97
N ALA A 383 -21.56 -4.93 0.01
CA ALA A 383 -21.53 -6.33 -0.36
C ALA A 383 -21.07 -7.23 0.79
N SER A 384 -19.99 -6.87 1.49
CA SER A 384 -19.49 -7.63 2.64
C SER A 384 -20.54 -7.73 3.74
N ARG A 385 -21.18 -6.60 4.12
CA ARG A 385 -22.26 -6.60 5.12
C ARG A 385 -23.44 -7.48 4.70
N LEU A 386 -23.85 -7.40 3.43
CA LEU A 386 -24.96 -8.21 2.91
C LEU A 386 -24.61 -9.71 2.87
N ALA A 387 -23.37 -10.05 2.50
CA ALA A 387 -22.87 -11.42 2.43
C ALA A 387 -22.80 -12.08 3.84
N GLU A 388 -22.43 -11.30 4.86
CA GLU A 388 -22.29 -11.77 6.24
C GLU A 388 -23.59 -11.71 7.06
N ALA A 389 -24.66 -11.14 6.51
CA ALA A 389 -25.97 -11.11 7.15
C ALA A 389 -26.57 -12.52 7.29
N TYR A 390 -27.39 -12.74 8.32
CA TYR A 390 -28.17 -13.98 8.45
C TYR A 390 -29.35 -14.03 7.48
N ARG A 391 -29.99 -12.88 7.23
CA ARG A 391 -31.14 -12.76 6.33
C ARG A 391 -30.68 -12.44 4.91
N VAL A 392 -31.08 -13.28 3.96
CA VAL A 392 -30.95 -13.03 2.52
C VAL A 392 -31.86 -11.85 2.13
N ARG A 393 -31.37 -10.97 1.26
CA ARG A 393 -32.13 -9.85 0.70
C ARG A 393 -32.32 -10.07 -0.80
N ASP A 394 -33.55 -10.12 -1.27
CA ASP A 394 -33.87 -10.10 -2.70
C ASP A 394 -34.46 -8.74 -3.08
N PRO A 395 -33.93 -8.05 -4.10
CA PRO A 395 -34.58 -6.87 -4.67
C PRO A 395 -36.04 -7.06 -5.14
N ARG A 396 -36.51 -8.30 -5.27
CA ARG A 396 -37.91 -8.63 -5.58
C ARG A 396 -38.82 -8.73 -4.35
N ASP A 397 -38.26 -8.74 -3.14
CA ASP A 397 -39.06 -8.78 -1.92
C ASP A 397 -39.86 -7.47 -1.76
N ALA A 398 -41.14 -7.57 -1.36
CA ALA A 398 -42.00 -6.40 -1.21
C ALA A 398 -41.51 -5.41 -0.12
N ASP A 399 -40.72 -5.88 0.84
CA ASP A 399 -40.12 -5.05 1.90
C ASP A 399 -38.70 -4.55 1.55
N PHE A 400 -38.21 -4.82 0.35
CA PHE A 400 -36.91 -4.35 -0.10
C PHE A 400 -36.95 -2.85 -0.43
N ASP A 401 -36.09 -2.10 0.23
CA ASP A 401 -35.93 -0.66 0.02
C ASP A 401 -34.48 -0.35 -0.39
N PRO A 402 -34.22 0.00 -1.66
CA PRO A 402 -32.89 0.37 -2.14
C PRO A 402 -32.28 1.56 -1.37
N ALA A 403 -33.10 2.46 -0.82
CA ALA A 403 -32.63 3.65 -0.11
C ALA A 403 -31.89 3.28 1.19
N LYS A 404 -32.17 2.10 1.77
CA LYS A 404 -31.47 1.58 2.96
C LYS A 404 -30.06 1.08 2.66
N LEU A 405 -29.70 0.90 1.39
CA LEU A 405 -28.33 0.60 1.00
C LEU A 405 -27.51 1.89 1.00
N ALA A 406 -26.23 1.75 1.36
CA ALA A 406 -25.31 2.88 1.42
C ALA A 406 -25.06 3.48 0.04
N ALA A 407 -25.03 4.81 -0.02
CA ALA A 407 -24.74 5.58 -1.23
C ALA A 407 -23.45 6.40 -1.13
N SER A 408 -22.90 6.52 0.07
CA SER A 408 -21.70 7.28 0.37
C SER A 408 -20.81 6.50 1.33
N ILE A 409 -19.53 6.86 1.38
CA ILE A 409 -18.58 6.27 2.33
C ILE A 409 -19.08 6.42 3.76
N GLY A 410 -19.61 7.61 4.12
CA GLY A 410 -20.20 7.86 5.43
C GLY A 410 -21.32 6.87 5.74
N SER A 411 -22.34 6.78 4.87
CA SER A 411 -23.46 5.85 5.08
C SER A 411 -23.03 4.36 5.10
N ALA A 412 -21.99 4.00 4.34
CA ALA A 412 -21.47 2.64 4.30
C ALA A 412 -20.71 2.28 5.60
N LEU A 413 -19.92 3.22 6.12
CA LEU A 413 -19.22 3.07 7.38
C LEU A 413 -20.22 3.03 8.54
N GLU A 414 -21.21 3.91 8.55
CA GLU A 414 -22.28 3.91 9.55
C GLU A 414 -23.02 2.57 9.57
N ALA A 415 -23.44 2.09 8.41
CA ALA A 415 -24.07 0.78 8.30
C ALA A 415 -23.13 -0.35 8.75
N PHE A 416 -21.84 -0.30 8.43
CA PHE A 416 -20.88 -1.30 8.89
C PHE A 416 -20.78 -1.32 10.42
N LEU A 417 -20.74 -0.15 11.06
CA LEU A 417 -20.63 0.01 12.51
C LEU A 417 -21.91 -0.44 13.23
N ASP A 418 -23.10 -0.13 12.70
CA ASP A 418 -24.38 -0.62 13.24
C ASP A 418 -24.52 -2.15 13.21
N GLY A 419 -23.79 -2.83 12.31
CA GLY A 419 -23.79 -4.28 12.23
C GLY A 419 -23.00 -4.96 13.35
N HIS A 420 -22.21 -4.21 14.11
CA HIS A 420 -21.36 -4.73 15.17
C HIS A 420 -22.02 -4.52 16.54
N GLY A 421 -21.95 -5.53 17.41
CA GLY A 421 -22.48 -5.44 18.79
C GLY A 421 -21.88 -4.30 19.62
N ASN A 422 -20.70 -3.80 19.21
CA ASN A 422 -19.99 -2.67 19.83
C ASN A 422 -19.98 -1.42 18.94
N GLY A 423 -20.97 -1.23 18.06
CA GLY A 423 -20.98 -0.15 17.05
C GLY A 423 -20.76 1.25 17.61
N ALA A 424 -21.34 1.58 18.77
CA ALA A 424 -21.13 2.86 19.44
C ALA A 424 -19.68 3.06 19.93
N LEU A 425 -19.08 2.00 20.48
CA LEU A 425 -17.68 1.99 20.90
C LEU A 425 -16.74 2.16 19.70
N LEU A 426 -17.02 1.46 18.60
CA LEU A 426 -16.23 1.53 17.38
C LEU A 426 -16.35 2.90 16.70
N ARG A 427 -17.57 3.48 16.65
CA ARG A 427 -17.79 4.85 16.14
C ARG A 427 -16.96 5.84 16.90
N GLY A 428 -17.06 5.82 18.22
CA GLY A 428 -16.33 6.76 19.03
C GLY A 428 -14.82 6.58 18.86
N ALA A 429 -14.33 5.33 18.79
CA ALA A 429 -12.93 5.04 18.57
C ALA A 429 -12.46 5.50 17.19
N LEU A 430 -13.24 5.32 16.13
CA LEU A 430 -12.89 5.81 14.80
C LEU A 430 -12.90 7.34 14.72
N THR A 431 -13.89 7.98 15.33
CA THR A 431 -13.93 9.44 15.47
C THR A 431 -12.68 9.91 16.21
N SER A 432 -12.25 9.19 17.25
CA SER A 432 -11.01 9.51 17.94
C SER A 432 -9.77 9.50 17.09
N LEU A 433 -9.64 8.41 16.34
CA LEU A 433 -8.54 8.17 15.43
C LEU A 433 -8.51 9.21 14.31
N ALA A 434 -9.68 9.69 13.86
CA ALA A 434 -9.77 10.68 12.79
C ALA A 434 -9.21 12.06 13.18
N TYR A 435 -9.24 12.43 14.46
CA TYR A 435 -8.77 13.73 14.96
C TYR A 435 -7.39 13.67 15.63
N ALA A 436 -6.69 12.54 15.47
CA ALA A 436 -5.36 12.33 15.99
C ALA A 436 -4.33 13.33 15.44
N PRO A 437 -3.57 14.04 16.28
CA PRO A 437 -2.37 14.73 15.86
C PRO A 437 -1.27 13.69 15.63
N ALA A 438 -1.06 13.34 14.35
CA ALA A 438 0.01 12.50 13.83
C ALA A 438 0.01 11.00 14.19
N ALA A 439 0.85 10.25 13.46
CA ALA A 439 0.98 8.80 13.58
C ALA A 439 1.75 8.42 14.86
N GLY A 440 1.11 7.62 15.73
CA GLY A 440 1.72 7.02 16.93
C GLY A 440 1.27 7.59 18.28
N TYR A 441 0.50 8.67 18.27
CA TYR A 441 -0.12 9.37 19.41
C TYR A 441 0.77 9.79 20.60
N THR A 442 0.89 11.11 20.77
CA THR A 442 0.25 11.88 21.86
C THR A 442 0.06 13.32 21.35
N ASP A 443 -1.04 14.05 21.65
CA ASP A 443 -0.94 15.04 22.73
C ASP A 443 -1.85 14.68 23.92
N HIS A 444 -1.19 14.51 25.08
CA HIS A 444 -1.46 13.58 26.22
C HIS A 444 -2.44 12.40 25.97
N ALA A 445 -1.99 11.47 25.12
CA ALA A 445 -2.68 10.30 24.53
C ALA A 445 -4.06 10.65 23.98
N TRP A 446 -4.01 11.72 23.18
CA TRP A 446 -5.08 12.39 22.43
C TRP A 446 -6.41 12.44 23.18
N GLN A 447 -6.56 13.53 23.91
CA GLN A 447 -6.35 13.46 25.35
C GLN A 447 -7.35 12.59 26.09
N ALA A 448 -6.79 11.52 26.65
CA ALA A 448 -7.44 10.34 27.21
C ALA A 448 -8.38 9.63 26.23
N ALA A 449 -7.95 9.49 24.96
CA ALA A 449 -8.38 8.67 23.82
C ALA A 449 -9.87 8.59 23.48
N ALA A 450 -10.66 9.40 24.12
CA ALA A 450 -11.86 8.77 24.61
C ALA A 450 -12.61 9.79 25.41
N ALA A 451 -11.91 10.42 26.36
CA ALA A 451 -12.49 10.74 27.66
C ALA A 451 -13.75 9.89 27.87
N ALA A 452 -13.56 8.57 27.91
CA ALA A 452 -14.61 7.56 28.01
C ALA A 452 -15.61 7.47 26.84
N LEU A 453 -15.17 7.54 25.58
CA LEU A 453 -16.02 7.31 24.39
C LEU A 453 -17.36 8.07 24.36
N GLY A 454 -17.37 9.21 25.08
CA GLY A 454 -18.38 10.25 25.16
C GLY A 454 -17.79 11.67 25.08
N TYR A 455 -16.46 11.79 24.86
CA TYR A 455 -15.71 12.87 24.20
C TYR A 455 -16.06 14.35 24.41
N PRO A 456 -15.51 15.05 25.43
CA PRO A 456 -15.33 16.50 25.31
C PRO A 456 -13.90 17.01 25.50
N SER A 457 -13.54 18.06 24.74
CA SER A 457 -12.37 18.92 24.96
C SER A 457 -12.70 20.40 24.65
N THR A 458 -12.22 21.32 25.49
CA THR A 458 -12.15 22.78 25.23
C THR A 458 -10.73 23.26 25.52
N SER A 459 -10.09 23.86 24.52
CA SER A 459 -8.70 24.32 24.52
C SER A 459 -8.51 25.72 25.12
N SER A 460 -7.40 25.98 25.83
CA SER A 460 -6.35 26.99 25.52
C SER A 460 -5.44 27.25 26.75
N PRO A 461 -4.21 27.81 26.65
CA PRO A 461 -3.41 28.16 25.46
C PRO A 461 -1.96 27.59 25.49
N TRP A 462 -1.41 27.28 24.32
CA TRP A 462 0.03 27.43 24.11
C TRP A 462 0.26 28.83 23.54
N THR A 463 0.90 29.67 24.34
CA THR A 463 1.43 30.99 23.97
C THR A 463 2.74 30.79 23.22
N GLY A 464 2.75 31.15 21.94
CA GLY A 464 3.94 31.10 21.09
C GLY A 464 3.70 31.73 19.71
N SER A 465 3.25 32.99 19.74
CA SER A 465 3.44 34.08 18.76
C SER A 465 3.28 33.82 17.25
N ASP A 466 2.21 34.45 16.71
CA ASP A 466 2.07 35.18 15.43
C ASP A 466 2.40 34.43 14.12
N GLU A 467 1.56 34.33 13.08
CA GLU A 467 0.65 35.34 12.52
C GLU A 467 -0.39 34.69 11.55
N ALA A 468 -1.61 35.26 11.49
CA ALA A 468 -2.63 35.23 10.41
C ALA A 468 -3.68 34.07 10.24
N THR A 469 -4.80 34.23 10.97
CA THR A 469 -6.24 34.26 10.52
C THR A 469 -6.93 33.07 9.82
N SER A 470 -7.78 32.31 10.55
CA SER A 470 -9.27 32.38 10.56
C SER A 470 -9.98 31.07 11.04
N PRO A 471 -11.21 31.13 11.59
CA PRO A 471 -11.65 30.27 12.71
C PRO A 471 -12.60 29.12 12.33
N THR A 472 -12.56 28.03 13.09
CA THR A 472 -13.61 26.98 13.11
C THR A 472 -14.21 26.89 14.52
N THR A 473 -15.52 27.12 14.63
CA THR A 473 -16.29 27.09 15.89
C THR A 473 -16.79 25.67 16.20
N CYS A 474 -16.59 25.19 17.43
CA CYS A 474 -16.97 23.85 17.89
C CYS A 474 -18.45 23.75 18.36
N TYR A 475 -19.05 22.57 18.13
CA TYR A 475 -20.45 22.19 18.40
C TYR A 475 -20.61 21.46 19.76
N LYS A 476 -21.79 21.57 20.40
CA LYS A 476 -22.18 20.85 21.65
C LYS A 476 -23.50 20.08 21.46
N PRO A 477 -23.60 18.80 21.86
CA PRO A 477 -24.89 18.18 22.15
C PRO A 477 -25.05 17.82 23.66
N GLN A 478 -26.25 18.02 24.22
CA GLN A 478 -26.66 17.54 25.55
C GLN A 478 -27.53 16.28 25.45
N PRO A 479 -27.48 15.35 26.44
CA PRO A 479 -28.41 14.24 26.52
C PRO A 479 -29.58 14.55 27.49
N THR A 480 -30.81 14.27 27.05
CA THR A 480 -32.01 14.25 27.90
C THR A 480 -32.19 12.89 28.57
N ARG A 481 -32.37 12.87 29.90
CA ARG A 481 -33.01 11.77 30.65
C ARG A 481 -34.28 12.28 31.33
N PRO A 482 -35.33 11.45 31.48
CA PRO A 482 -36.65 11.90 31.91
C PRO A 482 -36.76 11.99 33.43
N ALA A 483 -37.52 12.98 33.90
CA ALA A 483 -37.87 13.18 35.30
C ALA A 483 -39.09 12.31 35.70
N SER A 484 -38.98 11.64 36.85
CA SER A 484 -40.11 11.05 37.56
C SER A 484 -39.95 11.29 39.07
N SER A 485 -40.92 12.02 39.63
CA SER A 485 -41.52 11.91 40.97
C SER A 485 -41.70 13.27 41.67
N PRO A 486 -42.94 13.64 42.06
CA PRO A 486 -43.21 14.83 42.85
C PRO A 486 -43.28 14.49 44.35
N ALA A 487 -42.78 15.40 45.19
CA ALA A 487 -43.11 15.46 46.61
C ALA A 487 -43.55 16.90 46.92
N CYS A 488 -44.82 17.07 47.29
CA CYS A 488 -45.37 18.32 47.79
C CYS A 488 -45.97 18.06 49.17
N SER A 489 -45.49 18.80 50.17
CA SER A 489 -45.90 18.68 51.57
C SER A 489 -47.11 19.57 51.91
N THR A 490 -48.13 18.96 52.53
CA THR A 490 -48.98 19.44 53.66
C THR A 490 -49.56 20.87 53.64
N LYS A 491 -50.89 21.04 53.45
CA LYS A 491 -52.02 21.17 54.44
C LYS A 491 -52.20 22.60 55.04
N PRO A 492 -53.39 23.06 55.54
CA PRO A 492 -54.57 22.30 56.00
C PRO A 492 -56.01 22.83 55.67
N SER A 493 -56.99 21.98 56.00
CA SER A 493 -58.36 22.24 56.55
C SER A 493 -59.39 23.13 55.82
N SER A 494 -60.54 22.57 55.44
CA SER A 494 -61.82 22.65 56.20
C SER A 494 -63.04 22.07 55.43
N THR A 495 -63.78 21.21 56.13
CA THR A 495 -65.25 20.94 56.13
C THR A 495 -66.11 21.11 54.87
N ASN A 496 -66.77 20.01 54.45
CA ASN A 496 -68.23 19.85 54.63
C ASN A 496 -68.70 18.40 54.37
N SER A 497 -69.57 17.96 55.29
CA SER A 497 -70.48 16.78 55.31
C SER A 497 -69.89 15.36 55.31
#